data_AF-A0A969IFB5-F1
#
_entry.id   AF-A0A969IFB5-F1
#
_cell.length_a   1.000
_cell.length_b   1.000
_cell.length_c   1.000
_cell.angle_alpha   90.00
_cell.angle_beta   90.00
_cell.angle_gamma   90.00
#
_symmetry.space_group_name_H-M   'P 1'
#
loop_
_entity.id
_entity.type
_entity.pdbx_description
1 polymer ?
#
loop_
_entity_poly.entity_id
_entity_poly.type
_entity_poly.pdbx_seq_one_letter_code
_entity_poly.pdbx_strand_id
1 'polypeptide(L)'
;MAGQIFFKIGAQRLPDFSAETRGAFFKGLLADWWLLAGIVTYALELIIWLRILAEVPISVAFPIASANFLGVALASHFLLKEKIGRAQWSGAVLITMGVALVAGST
;
A
#
# COMPACT_ATOMS: atom_id res chain seq x y z
N MET A 1 -2.32 0.52 -0.88
CA MET A 1 -2.14 1.08 0.51
C MET A 1 -3.44 1.12 1.33
N ALA A 2 -4.58 1.55 0.79
CA ALA A 2 -5.87 1.59 1.52
C ALA A 2 -6.28 0.22 2.11
N GLY A 3 -6.00 -0.88 1.40
CA GLY A 3 -6.31 -2.24 1.89
C GLY A 3 -5.51 -2.67 3.13
N GLN A 4 -4.30 -2.13 3.34
CA GLN A 4 -3.49 -2.49 4.52
C GLN A 4 -4.07 -1.93 5.82
N ILE A 5 -4.75 -0.79 5.77
CA ILE A 5 -5.46 -0.23 6.92
C ILE A 5 -6.59 -1.18 7.34
N PHE A 6 -7.38 -1.66 6.36
CA PHE A 6 -8.46 -2.60 6.63
C PHE A 6 -7.94 -3.95 7.16
N PHE A 7 -6.83 -4.46 6.62
CA PHE A 7 -6.18 -5.65 7.17
C PHE A 7 -5.70 -5.47 8.60
N LYS A 8 -5.12 -4.31 8.93
CA LYS A 8 -4.68 -4.03 10.29
C LYS A 8 -5.86 -3.99 11.27
N ILE A 9 -6.97 -3.37 10.89
CA ILE A 9 -8.19 -3.31 11.71
C ILE A 9 -8.80 -4.71 11.87
N GLY A 10 -8.92 -5.48 10.78
CA GLY A 10 -9.48 -6.82 10.81
C GLY A 10 -8.62 -7.79 11.64
N ALA A 11 -7.29 -7.72 11.50
CA ALA A 11 -6.38 -8.56 12.28
C ALA A 11 -6.46 -8.32 13.80
N GLN A 12 -6.72 -7.09 14.24
CA GLN A 12 -6.93 -6.76 15.65
C GLN A 12 -8.25 -7.31 16.23
N ARG A 13 -9.19 -7.73 15.38
CA ARG A 13 -10.48 -8.31 15.78
C ARG A 13 -10.48 -9.83 15.80
N LEU A 14 -9.41 -10.46 15.31
CA LEU A 14 -9.28 -11.91 15.31
C LEU A 14 -8.93 -12.42 16.72
N PRO A 15 -9.42 -13.62 17.09
CA PRO A 15 -8.98 -14.29 18.31
C PRO A 15 -7.47 -14.53 18.29
N ASP A 16 -6.83 -14.62 19.46
CA ASP A 16 -5.44 -15.04 19.54
C ASP A 16 -5.24 -16.41 18.89
N PHE A 17 -4.13 -16.56 18.17
CA PHE A 17 -3.82 -17.81 17.49
C PHE A 17 -3.30 -18.85 18.49
N SER A 18 -4.18 -19.76 18.92
CA SER A 18 -3.85 -20.90 19.77
C SER A 18 -4.40 -22.21 19.18
N ALA A 19 -3.95 -23.36 19.71
CA ALA A 19 -4.43 -24.67 19.27
C ALA A 19 -5.95 -24.83 19.45
N GLU A 20 -6.52 -24.21 20.48
CA GLU A 20 -7.96 -24.28 20.82
C GLU A 20 -8.81 -23.30 20.00
N THR A 21 -8.29 -22.10 19.73
CA THR A 21 -9.00 -21.05 18.96
C THR A 21 -8.77 -21.13 17.45
N ARG A 22 -8.00 -22.10 16.97
CA ARG A 22 -7.62 -22.23 15.55
C ARG A 22 -8.82 -22.22 14.60
N GLY A 23 -9.88 -22.96 14.92
CA GLY A 23 -11.11 -22.99 14.12
C GLY A 23 -11.85 -21.65 14.10
N ALA A 24 -11.93 -20.97 15.26
CA ALA A 24 -12.54 -19.65 15.37
C ALA A 24 -11.71 -18.56 14.65
N PHE A 25 -10.38 -18.67 14.67
CA PHE A 25 -9.49 -17.78 13.94
C PHE A 25 -9.71 -17.86 12.42
N PHE A 26 -9.70 -19.08 11.85
CA PHE A 26 -9.95 -19.25 10.41
C PHE A 26 -11.36 -18.81 10.00
N LYS A 27 -12.36 -19.07 10.83
CA LYS A 27 -13.72 -18.58 10.61
C LYS A 27 -13.76 -17.05 10.63
N GLY A 28 -13.10 -16.42 11.59
CA GLY A 28 -12.96 -14.96 11.69
C GLY A 28 -12.23 -14.36 10.49
N LEU A 29 -11.18 -15.02 10.01
CA LEU A 29 -10.41 -14.59 8.83
C LEU A 29 -11.28 -14.46 7.59
N LEU A 30 -12.23 -15.39 7.41
CA LEU A 30 -13.13 -15.43 6.25
C LEU A 30 -14.40 -14.60 6.44
N ALA A 31 -14.83 -14.37 7.68
CA ALA A 31 -16.10 -13.69 7.98
C ALA A 31 -15.94 -12.20 8.35
N ASP A 32 -14.73 -11.73 8.68
CA ASP A 32 -14.53 -10.33 9.06
C ASP A 32 -14.61 -9.41 7.84
N TRP A 33 -15.54 -8.45 7.90
CA TRP A 33 -15.81 -7.53 6.81
C TRP A 33 -14.65 -6.59 6.48
N TRP A 34 -13.78 -6.26 7.45
CA TRP A 34 -12.59 -5.43 7.19
C TRP A 34 -11.54 -6.22 6.43
N LEU A 35 -11.36 -7.50 6.75
CA LEU A 35 -10.48 -8.37 5.96
C LEU A 35 -10.98 -8.52 4.52
N LEU A 36 -12.29 -8.73 4.33
CA LEU A 36 -12.89 -8.78 2.99
C LEU A 36 -12.73 -7.45 2.23
N ALA A 37 -12.98 -6.31 2.89
CA ALA A 37 -12.76 -4.99 2.29
C ALA A 37 -11.29 -4.77 1.91
N GLY A 38 -10.36 -5.24 2.74
CA GLY A 38 -8.91 -5.25 2.45
C GLY A 38 -8.59 -6.07 1.21
N ILE A 39 -9.14 -7.28 1.09
CA ILE A 39 -8.98 -8.16 -0.08
C ILE A 39 -9.51 -7.49 -1.34
N VAL A 40 -10.74 -6.96 -1.31
CA VAL A 40 -11.34 -6.28 -2.47
C VAL A 40 -10.48 -5.09 -2.89
N THR A 41 -10.00 -4.30 -1.93
CA THR A 41 -9.12 -3.16 -2.21
C THR A 41 -7.81 -3.60 -2.87
N TYR A 42 -7.21 -4.69 -2.39
CA TYR A 42 -6.00 -5.27 -3.00
C TYR A 42 -6.26 -5.86 -4.38
N ALA A 43 -7.41 -6.48 -4.61
CA ALA A 43 -7.79 -7.00 -5.91
C ALA A 43 -7.96 -5.86 -6.93
N LEU A 44 -8.59 -4.76 -6.53
CA LEU A 44 -8.69 -3.55 -7.36
C LEU A 44 -7.31 -2.93 -7.63
N GLU A 45 -6.47 -2.82 -6.59
CA GLU A 45 -5.08 -2.34 -6.70
C GLU A 45 -4.29 -3.19 -7.71
N LEU A 46 -4.45 -4.51 -7.66
CA LEU A 46 -3.83 -5.44 -8.60
C LEU A 46 -4.33 -5.24 -10.03
N ILE A 47 -5.64 -5.08 -10.24
CA ILE A 47 -6.20 -4.86 -11.60
C ILE A 47 -5.62 -3.59 -12.21
N ILE A 48 -5.61 -2.48 -11.45
CA ILE A 48 -5.01 -1.22 -11.89
C ILE A 48 -3.54 -1.40 -12.21
N TRP A 49 -2.80 -2.13 -11.35
CA TRP A 49 -1.39 -2.40 -11.57
C TRP A 49 -1.11 -3.23 -12.82
N LEU A 50 -1.92 -4.26 -13.08
CA LEU A 50 -1.81 -5.08 -14.29
C LEU A 50 -2.09 -4.27 -15.55
N ARG A 51 -3.05 -3.33 -15.51
CA ARG A 51 -3.30 -2.40 -16.63
C ARG A 51 -2.09 -1.51 -16.91
N ILE A 52 -1.46 -0.98 -15.86
CA ILE A 52 -0.23 -0.18 -16.02
C ILE A 52 0.89 -1.01 -16.64
N LEU A 53 1.11 -2.24 -16.16
CA LEU A 53 2.14 -3.14 -16.71
C LEU A 53 1.85 -3.59 -18.15
N ALA A 54 0.59 -3.59 -18.58
CA ALA A 54 0.23 -3.92 -19.96
C ALA A 54 0.55 -2.78 -20.95
N GLU A 55 0.61 -1.54 -20.47
CA GLU A 55 0.74 -0.34 -21.31
C GLU A 55 2.12 0.33 -21.16
N VAL A 56 2.81 0.10 -20.05
CA VAL A 56 4.07 0.74 -19.69
C VAL A 56 5.16 -0.31 -19.44
N PRO A 57 6.37 -0.15 -20.01
CA PRO A 57 7.50 -1.01 -19.68
C PRO A 57 7.75 -1.08 -18.18
N ILE A 58 8.03 -2.28 -17.67
CA ILE A 58 8.23 -2.52 -16.24
C ILE A 58 9.34 -1.64 -15.63
N SER A 59 10.37 -1.32 -16.42
CA SER A 59 11.47 -0.42 -16.05
C SER A 59 11.04 1.02 -15.80
N VAL A 60 9.89 1.46 -16.34
CA VAL A 60 9.31 2.79 -16.16
C VAL A 60 8.16 2.76 -15.15
N ALA A 61 7.36 1.69 -15.15
CA ALA A 61 6.23 1.51 -14.25
C ALA A 61 6.65 1.49 -12.77
N PHE A 62 7.72 0.76 -12.42
CA PHE A 62 8.21 0.70 -11.03
C PHE A 62 8.66 2.07 -10.49
N PRO A 63 9.47 2.85 -11.23
CA PRO A 63 9.76 4.23 -10.85
C PRO A 63 8.49 5.06 -10.61
N ILE A 64 7.53 5.09 -11.54
CA ILE A 64 6.30 5.87 -11.37
C ILE A 64 5.51 5.42 -10.13
N ALA A 65 5.41 4.12 -9.88
CA ALA A 65 4.79 3.58 -8.67
C ALA A 65 5.54 4.02 -7.40
N SER A 66 6.87 4.13 -7.46
CA SER A 66 7.72 4.62 -6.38
C SER A 66 7.49 6.11 -6.10
N ALA A 67 7.15 6.93 -7.10
CA ALA A 67 6.83 8.34 -6.89
C ALA A 67 5.59 8.53 -5.99
N ASN A 68 4.73 7.52 -5.88
CA ASN A 68 3.59 7.54 -4.97
C ASN A 68 4.01 7.66 -3.49
N PHE A 69 5.25 7.30 -3.13
CA PHE A 69 5.81 7.56 -1.79
C PHE A 69 5.84 9.05 -1.44
N LEU A 70 6.11 9.93 -2.42
CA LEU A 70 6.06 11.37 -2.21
C LEU A 70 4.61 11.82 -1.95
N GLY A 71 3.66 11.27 -2.70
CA GLY A 71 2.23 11.51 -2.48
C GLY A 71 1.76 11.06 -1.10
N VAL A 72 2.22 9.89 -0.64
CA VAL A 72 1.95 9.37 0.71
C VAL A 72 2.60 10.24 1.77
N ALA A 73 3.85 10.65 1.61
CA ALA A 73 4.52 11.55 2.55
C ALA A 73 3.79 12.89 2.65
N LEU A 74 3.39 13.47 1.51
CA LEU A 74 2.58 14.70 1.48
C LEU A 74 1.23 14.48 2.20
N ALA A 75 0.52 13.41 1.89
CA ALA A 75 -0.76 13.07 2.51
C ALA A 75 -0.62 12.84 4.03
N SER A 76 0.39 12.10 4.49
CA SER A 76 0.69 11.90 5.91
C SER A 76 1.01 13.21 6.62
N HIS A 77 1.73 14.12 5.96
CA HIS A 77 2.04 15.42 6.55
C HIS A 77 0.81 16.34 6.62
N PHE A 78 0.02 16.43 5.55
CA PHE A 78 -1.10 17.38 5.46
C PHE A 78 -2.41 16.86 6.07
N LEU A 79 -2.76 15.58 5.86
CA LEU A 79 -4.02 14.99 6.33
C LEU A 79 -3.89 14.41 7.75
N LEU A 80 -2.81 13.69 8.02
CA LEU A 80 -2.60 13.00 9.31
C LEU A 80 -1.79 13.84 10.31
N LYS A 81 -1.24 14.99 9.87
CA LYS A 81 -0.37 15.87 10.67
C LYS A 81 0.83 15.15 11.29
N GLU A 82 1.30 14.08 10.65
CA GLU A 82 2.45 13.32 11.12
C GLU A 82 3.73 14.15 10.94
N LYS A 83 4.60 14.11 11.96
CA LYS A 83 5.93 14.73 11.89
C LYS A 83 6.84 13.88 11.02
N ILE A 84 6.91 14.24 9.74
CA ILE A 84 7.84 13.64 8.79
C ILE A 84 9.22 14.25 9.01
N GLY A 85 10.22 13.38 9.24
CA GLY A 85 11.60 13.80 9.46
C GLY A 85 12.25 14.36 8.19
N ARG A 86 13.26 15.23 8.35
CA ARG A 86 14.02 15.82 7.23
C ARG A 86 14.63 14.77 6.29
N ALA A 87 15.11 13.66 6.84
CA ALA A 87 15.69 12.55 6.06
C ALA A 87 14.66 11.86 5.15
N GLN A 88 13.40 11.76 5.60
CA GLN A 88 12.33 11.13 4.84
C GLN A 88 11.89 12.03 3.69
N TRP A 89 11.87 13.35 3.90
CA TRP A 89 11.68 14.34 2.85
C TRP A 89 12.79 14.30 1.80
N SER A 90 14.06 14.25 2.20
CA SER A 90 15.17 14.15 1.25
C SER A 90 15.12 12.85 0.45
N GLY A 91 14.77 11.73 1.09
CA GLY A 91 14.58 10.45 0.41
C GLY A 91 13.45 10.49 -0.62
N ALA A 92 12.31 11.11 -0.27
CA ALA A 92 11.19 11.26 -1.18
C ALA A 92 11.55 12.12 -2.41
N VAL A 93 12.26 13.24 -2.22
CA VAL A 93 12.75 14.07 -3.33
C VAL A 93 13.73 13.33 -4.22
N LEU A 94 14.67 12.57 -3.65
CA LEU A 94 15.63 11.73 -4.39
C LEU A 94 14.93 10.66 -5.23
N ILE A 95 13.94 9.98 -4.66
CA ILE A 95 13.10 9.00 -5.39
C ILE A 95 12.43 9.71 -6.55
N THR A 96 11.73 10.83 -6.31
CA THR A 96 11.02 11.57 -7.36
C THR A 96 11.95 12.04 -8.48
N MET A 97 13.16 12.51 -8.16
CA MET A 97 14.15 12.88 -9.17
C MET A 97 14.61 11.66 -10.00
N GLY A 98 14.85 10.51 -9.35
CA GLY A 98 15.17 9.26 -10.04
C GLY A 98 14.06 8.83 -11.00
N VAL A 99 12.80 8.99 -10.60
CA VAL A 99 11.63 8.70 -11.46
C VAL A 99 11.57 9.64 -12.64
N ALA A 100 11.75 10.95 -12.42
CA ALA A 100 11.74 11.95 -13.49
C ALA A 100 12.84 11.69 -14.53
N LEU A 101 14.03 11.26 -14.10
CA LEU A 101 15.12 10.88 -15.00
C LEU A 101 14.77 9.65 -15.85
N VAL A 102 14.22 8.60 -15.25
CA VAL A 102 13.81 7.40 -15.99
C VAL A 102 12.69 7.72 -16.98
N ALA A 103 11.67 8.48 -16.55
CA ALA A 103 10.58 8.91 -17.41
C ALA A 103 11.04 9.82 -18.56
N GLY A 104 12.00 10.72 -18.32
CA GLY A 104 12.55 11.60 -19.35
C GLY A 104 13.56 10.92 -20.31
N SER A 105 13.98 9.69 -20.00
CA SER A 105 14.85 8.88 -20.87
C SER A 105 14.09 7.91 -21.80
N THR A 106 12.75 7.96 -21.78
CA THR A 106 11.85 7.15 -22.63
C THR A 106 11.24 8.03 -23.71
#